data_AF-A0A078L1N4-F1
#
_entry.id   AF-A0A078L1N4-F1
#
_cell.length_a   1.000
_cell.length_b   1.000
_cell.length_c   1.000
_cell.angle_alpha   90.00
_cell.angle_beta   90.00
_cell.angle_gamma   90.00
#
_symmetry.space_group_name_H-M   'P 1'
#
loop_
_entity.id
_entity.type
_entity.pdbx_description
1 polymer ?
#
loop_
_entity_poly.entity_id
_entity_poly.type
_entity_poly.pdbx_seq_one_letter_code
_entity_poly.pdbx_strand_id
1 'polypeptide(L)'
;MAYKIPNFAKAALLVLTSFSALAAPMESTSITPTLAPVLKNAMPAIVNVAVQGVVPNTTGNSDDDSEDQDQPQQPQLVPEKPRKFQSIGSGVIVDPKNGVIITNDHVIRNASLITVTLNDGRRLKAKLIGGDSETDIAVLKIDAKNLKSLPIGDSDKAEVGDFVVAIGNPFGLNSFGNSQTATFGIISATKRSDLNIEGVENFIQTDAAINPGNSGGALVNAAGELIGINTAIISPYGGNVGIGFAIPINMAKDVAQQLIKYGSIHRGLMGIFVQHLTPELAQAMGYSEDFQGAIVSQVNQDSPAEKAGLKPGDIITQINDTKITQATQVKTTIGLLRVGSEAKIALQRDGKDITLNAVVTDIKKHEQRLQASNPFLYGLALKNFEQDTPSHGHIIGIQVVGASENSAGWRAGLRPGDIIISANKQQTDNVKSLQKVASLQKQQLLLQVLRGPGALYLLVV
;
A
#
# COMPACT_ATOMS: atom_id res chain seq x y z
N MET A 1 60.82 0.55 -101.06
CA MET A 1 62.18 1.13 -101.00
C MET A 1 62.63 1.18 -99.55
N ALA A 2 63.90 0.85 -99.31
CA ALA A 2 64.58 0.65 -98.02
C ALA A 2 64.57 1.90 -97.09
N TYR A 3 64.82 1.86 -95.78
CA TYR A 3 66.09 1.50 -95.12
C TYR A 3 66.00 1.59 -93.55
N LYS A 4 66.72 0.68 -92.86
CA LYS A 4 67.45 0.71 -91.55
C LYS A 4 66.88 1.21 -90.19
N ILE A 5 67.03 0.28 -89.22
CA ILE A 5 67.38 0.29 -87.76
C ILE A 5 68.21 1.53 -87.30
N PRO A 6 68.05 2.13 -86.07
CA PRO A 6 68.56 1.52 -84.82
C PRO A 6 67.88 1.74 -83.45
N ASN A 7 68.25 0.79 -82.58
CA ASN A 7 68.23 0.70 -81.10
C ASN A 7 68.20 2.00 -80.30
N PHE A 8 67.47 1.99 -79.18
CA PHE A 8 68.01 2.36 -77.86
C PHE A 8 67.26 1.64 -76.74
N ALA A 9 68.02 0.82 -75.99
CA ALA A 9 67.60 0.21 -74.74
C ALA A 9 67.71 1.22 -73.59
N LYS A 10 66.71 1.25 -72.71
CA LYS A 10 66.85 1.77 -71.34
C LYS A 10 66.23 0.74 -70.39
N ALA A 11 67.08 -0.03 -69.74
CA ALA A 11 66.74 -0.84 -68.59
C ALA A 11 66.70 0.07 -67.35
N ALA A 12 65.56 0.13 -66.67
CA ALA A 12 65.44 0.74 -65.35
C ALA A 12 65.21 -0.37 -64.33
N LEU A 13 66.23 -0.59 -63.52
CA LEU A 13 66.28 -1.48 -62.36
C LEU A 13 65.40 -0.87 -61.25
N LEU A 14 64.21 -1.42 -60.99
CA LEU A 14 63.40 -1.01 -59.85
C LEU A 14 63.59 -2.01 -58.70
N VAL A 15 64.24 -1.53 -57.65
CA VAL A 15 64.46 -2.24 -56.38
C VAL A 15 63.11 -2.44 -55.69
N LEU A 16 62.69 -3.70 -55.52
CA LEU A 16 61.57 -4.09 -54.67
C LEU A 16 62.00 -3.98 -53.20
N THR A 17 61.68 -2.86 -52.55
CA THR A 17 61.75 -2.75 -51.09
C THR A 17 60.51 -3.42 -50.49
N SER A 18 60.71 -4.52 -49.78
CA SER A 18 59.70 -5.21 -48.98
C SER A 18 59.18 -4.28 -47.89
N PHE A 19 57.98 -3.73 -48.04
CA PHE A 19 57.25 -3.11 -46.93
C PHE A 19 56.71 -4.23 -46.03
N SER A 20 57.47 -4.60 -45.00
CA SER A 20 56.91 -5.29 -43.85
C SER A 20 56.01 -4.29 -43.11
N ALA A 21 54.70 -4.35 -43.36
CA ALA A 21 53.74 -3.69 -42.51
C ALA A 21 53.85 -4.31 -41.10
N LEU A 22 54.38 -3.55 -40.14
CA LEU A 22 54.18 -3.87 -38.74
C LEU A 22 52.66 -3.83 -38.49
N ALA A 23 52.06 -5.01 -38.30
CA ALA A 23 50.76 -5.09 -37.68
C ALA A 23 50.92 -4.55 -36.26
N ALA A 24 50.47 -3.32 -36.03
CA ALA A 24 50.27 -2.84 -34.67
C ALA A 24 49.25 -3.79 -34.01
N PRO A 25 49.52 -4.31 -32.79
CA PRO A 25 48.51 -5.05 -32.07
C PRO A 25 47.32 -4.12 -31.88
N MET A 26 46.20 -4.48 -32.48
CA MET A 26 44.93 -3.83 -32.21
C MET A 26 44.59 -4.20 -30.76
N GLU A 27 44.92 -3.32 -29.82
CA GLU A 27 44.41 -3.43 -28.45
C GLU A 27 42.89 -3.37 -28.55
N SER A 28 42.27 -4.55 -28.56
CA SER A 28 40.88 -4.68 -28.21
C SER A 28 40.77 -4.25 -26.75
N THR A 29 40.54 -2.97 -26.49
CA THR A 29 40.00 -2.54 -25.20
C THR A 29 38.66 -3.26 -25.04
N SER A 30 38.68 -4.42 -24.40
CA SER A 30 37.49 -5.09 -23.94
C SER A 30 36.82 -4.13 -22.94
N ILE A 31 35.81 -3.40 -23.41
CA ILE A 31 34.95 -2.64 -22.52
C ILE A 31 34.27 -3.68 -21.64
N THR A 32 34.77 -3.86 -20.42
CA THR A 32 34.14 -4.74 -19.45
C THR A 32 32.77 -4.13 -19.12
N PRO A 33 31.65 -4.82 -19.41
CA PRO A 33 30.32 -4.28 -19.12
C PRO A 33 30.21 -3.92 -17.64
N THR A 34 29.77 -2.71 -17.33
CA THR A 34 29.71 -2.20 -15.95
C THR A 34 28.56 -1.22 -15.75
N LEU A 35 27.97 -1.27 -14.56
CA LEU A 35 26.93 -0.33 -14.12
C LEU A 35 27.52 0.94 -13.48
N ALA A 36 28.84 1.02 -13.30
CA ALA A 36 29.49 2.13 -12.59
C ALA A 36 29.15 3.53 -13.15
N PRO A 37 29.10 3.76 -14.48
CA PRO A 37 28.73 5.07 -15.02
C PRO A 37 27.29 5.50 -14.66
N VAL A 38 26.35 4.55 -14.68
CA VAL A 38 24.95 4.78 -14.32
C VAL A 38 24.83 5.09 -12.83
N LEU A 39 25.45 4.26 -11.98
CA LEU A 39 25.40 4.44 -10.53
C LEU A 39 26.10 5.73 -10.09
N LYS A 40 27.17 6.17 -10.75
CA LYS A 40 27.83 7.45 -10.46
C LYS A 40 26.86 8.64 -10.57
N ASN A 41 25.86 8.56 -11.45
CA ASN A 41 24.83 9.59 -11.61
C ASN A 41 23.64 9.42 -10.65
N ALA A 42 23.29 8.19 -10.28
CA ALA A 42 22.18 7.90 -9.37
C ALA A 42 22.53 8.14 -7.89
N MET A 43 23.72 7.72 -7.46
CA MET A 43 24.16 7.75 -6.05
C MET A 43 23.98 9.10 -5.34
N PRO A 44 24.23 10.27 -5.96
CA PRO A 44 24.02 11.56 -5.31
C PRO A 44 22.58 11.90 -4.91
N ALA A 45 21.60 11.19 -5.46
CA ALA A 45 20.19 11.36 -5.13
C ALA A 45 19.76 10.53 -3.91
N ILE A 46 20.56 9.55 -3.49
CA ILE A 46 20.25 8.68 -2.35
C ILE A 46 20.89 9.26 -1.09
N VAL A 47 20.08 9.37 -0.04
CA VAL A 47 20.46 9.95 1.25
C VAL A 47 20.30 8.94 2.37
N ASN A 48 21.04 9.15 3.46
CA ASN A 48 20.81 8.44 4.72
C ASN A 48 19.78 9.21 5.57
N VAL A 49 18.82 8.50 6.15
CA VAL A 49 17.78 9.04 7.03
C VAL A 49 17.98 8.45 8.43
N ALA A 50 18.46 9.28 9.35
CA ALA A 50 18.65 8.91 10.75
C ALA A 50 17.56 9.55 11.62
N VAL A 51 16.91 8.73 12.44
CA VAL A 51 15.76 9.11 13.25
C VAL A 51 16.06 8.88 14.72
N GLN A 52 15.67 9.85 15.55
CA GLN A 52 15.65 9.72 17.00
C GLN A 52 14.23 10.02 17.48
N GLY A 53 13.70 9.19 18.36
CA GLY A 53 12.35 9.37 18.89
C GLY A 53 12.15 8.76 20.25
N VAL A 54 10.92 8.79 20.72
CA VAL A 54 10.48 8.23 21.99
C VAL A 54 9.29 7.33 21.70
N VAL A 55 9.36 6.07 22.13
CA VAL A 55 8.22 5.15 22.01
C VAL A 55 7.27 5.41 23.21
N PRO A 56 5.98 5.70 22.98
CA PRO A 56 5.00 5.78 24.05
C PRO A 56 4.86 4.43 24.74
N ASN A 57 4.80 4.39 26.07
CA ASN A 57 4.49 3.15 26.77
C ASN A 57 3.06 2.72 26.43
N THR A 58 2.91 1.63 25.68
CA THR A 58 1.65 0.89 25.67
C THR A 58 1.63 0.06 26.94
N THR A 59 0.90 0.51 27.95
CA THR A 59 0.47 -0.37 29.06
C THR A 59 -0.34 -1.49 28.44
N GLY A 60 0.24 -2.68 28.35
CA GLY A 60 -0.49 -3.88 27.97
C GLY A 60 -1.56 -4.14 29.01
N ASN A 61 -2.82 -3.97 28.62
CA ASN A 61 -3.94 -4.59 29.31
C ASN A 61 -3.91 -6.07 28.90
N SER A 62 -3.12 -6.87 29.62
CA SER A 62 -3.30 -8.32 29.60
C SER A 62 -4.44 -8.64 30.55
N ASP A 63 -5.65 -8.73 30.01
CA ASP A 63 -6.74 -9.44 30.66
C ASP A 63 -6.36 -10.93 30.62
N ASP A 64 -5.62 -11.38 31.64
CA ASP A 64 -5.39 -12.79 31.90
C ASP A 64 -5.98 -13.10 33.28
N ASP A 65 -7.30 -13.34 33.27
CA ASP A 65 -8.03 -13.91 34.40
C ASP A 65 -7.55 -15.35 34.61
N SER A 66 -6.49 -15.50 35.41
CA SER A 66 -6.18 -16.76 36.09
C SER A 66 -6.17 -16.51 37.59
N GLU A 67 -7.22 -16.99 38.24
CA GLU A 67 -7.29 -17.14 39.68
C GLU A 67 -6.22 -18.15 40.12
N ASP A 68 -5.09 -17.66 40.65
CA ASP A 68 -4.23 -18.48 41.49
C ASP A 68 -3.74 -17.67 42.69
N GLN A 69 -4.08 -18.20 43.86
CA GLN A 69 -3.67 -17.71 45.18
C GLN A 69 -2.18 -17.97 45.43
N ASP A 70 -1.58 -17.08 46.24
CA ASP A 70 -0.22 -17.12 46.79
C ASP A 70 0.95 -16.68 45.89
N GLN A 71 1.26 -15.37 45.87
CA GLN A 71 2.66 -14.86 45.80
C GLN A 71 2.87 -13.51 46.52
N PRO A 72 4.10 -13.24 47.04
CA PRO A 72 4.37 -12.17 47.99
C PRO A 72 4.57 -10.78 47.33
N GLN A 73 4.20 -9.74 48.09
CA GLN A 73 4.34 -8.28 47.84
C GLN A 73 4.92 -7.88 46.47
N GLN A 74 4.04 -7.46 45.56
CA GLN A 74 4.40 -6.85 44.28
C GLN A 74 5.33 -5.65 44.48
N PRO A 75 6.48 -5.56 43.77
CA PRO A 75 7.24 -4.33 43.70
C PRO A 75 6.36 -3.25 43.07
N GLN A 76 6.32 -2.05 43.67
CA GLN A 76 5.68 -0.89 43.08
C GLN A 76 6.08 -0.77 41.61
N LEU A 77 5.09 -0.84 40.71
CA LEU A 77 5.25 -0.57 39.28
C LEU A 77 5.77 0.87 39.14
N VAL A 78 7.08 1.01 39.09
CA VAL A 78 7.72 2.26 38.72
C VAL A 78 7.25 2.56 37.30
N PRO A 79 6.64 3.73 37.01
CA PRO A 79 6.29 4.07 35.64
C PRO A 79 7.55 3.97 34.78
N GLU A 80 7.61 3.00 33.86
CA GLU A 80 8.76 2.86 32.98
C GLU A 80 8.97 4.20 32.25
N LYS A 81 10.18 4.75 32.32
CA LYS A 81 10.45 6.00 31.61
C LYS A 81 10.31 5.75 30.10
N PRO A 82 9.73 6.69 29.34
CA PRO A 82 9.62 6.56 27.89
C PRO A 82 10.97 6.19 27.26
N ARG A 83 11.03 5.07 26.54
CA ARG A 83 12.28 4.56 25.94
C ARG A 83 12.60 5.36 24.69
N LYS A 84 13.82 5.91 24.65
CA LYS A 84 14.36 6.53 23.43
C LYS A 84 14.73 5.43 22.43
N PHE A 85 14.44 5.65 21.16
CA PHE A 85 14.87 4.75 20.08
C PHE A 85 15.66 5.52 19.02
N GLN A 86 16.46 4.78 18.27
CA GLN A 86 17.14 5.26 17.06
C GLN A 86 16.79 4.33 15.91
N SER A 87 16.50 4.90 14.75
CA SER A 87 16.25 4.16 13.51
C SER A 87 17.09 4.75 12.39
N ILE A 88 17.52 3.91 11.46
CA ILE A 88 18.31 4.29 10.29
C ILE A 88 17.67 3.67 9.07
N GLY A 89 17.48 4.49 8.04
CA GLY A 89 17.02 4.09 6.72
C GLY A 89 17.68 4.92 5.64
N SER A 90 17.12 4.83 4.45
CA SER A 90 17.54 5.57 3.27
C SER A 90 16.40 6.47 2.77
N GLY A 91 16.71 7.39 1.88
CA GLY A 91 15.72 8.22 1.20
C GLY A 91 16.21 8.56 -0.20
N VAL A 92 15.28 8.99 -1.06
CA VAL A 92 15.58 9.41 -2.45
C VAL A 92 15.13 10.85 -2.66
N ILE A 93 16.04 11.71 -3.09
CA ILE A 93 15.74 13.09 -3.49
C ILE A 93 14.99 13.06 -4.83
N VAL A 94 13.71 13.43 -4.82
CA VAL A 94 12.83 13.44 -6.01
C VAL A 94 12.59 14.83 -6.57
N ASP A 95 12.74 15.87 -5.76
CA ASP A 95 12.74 17.26 -6.21
C ASP A 95 13.96 17.98 -5.63
N PRO A 96 15.05 18.13 -6.40
CA PRO A 96 16.25 18.77 -5.91
C PRO A 96 16.11 20.29 -5.76
N LYS A 97 15.15 20.92 -6.46
CA LYS A 97 14.91 22.37 -6.35
C LYS A 97 14.20 22.68 -5.04
N ASN A 98 13.21 21.86 -4.70
CA ASN A 98 12.44 22.00 -3.48
C ASN A 98 12.89 21.04 -2.37
N GLY A 99 14.07 20.41 -2.46
CA GLY A 99 14.61 19.53 -1.43
C GLY A 99 13.63 18.47 -0.90
N VAL A 100 12.84 17.87 -1.79
CA VAL A 100 11.84 16.85 -1.45
C VAL A 100 12.49 15.48 -1.52
N ILE A 101 12.27 14.69 -0.47
CA ILE A 101 12.80 13.34 -0.32
C ILE A 101 11.66 12.37 -0.04
N ILE A 102 11.63 11.24 -0.75
CA ILE A 102 10.75 10.11 -0.44
C ILE A 102 11.54 9.11 0.40
N THR A 103 10.90 8.54 1.42
CA THR A 103 11.39 7.45 2.27
C THR A 103 10.19 6.57 2.66
N ASN A 104 10.41 5.47 3.37
CA ASN A 104 9.31 4.74 3.98
C ASN A 104 8.75 5.44 5.23
N ASP A 105 7.47 5.24 5.52
CA ASP A 105 6.80 5.75 6.72
C ASP A 105 7.36 5.09 7.99
N HIS A 106 7.55 3.77 7.97
CA HIS A 106 8.07 3.03 9.12
C HIS A 106 9.48 3.50 9.56
N VAL A 107 10.28 4.07 8.64
CA VAL A 107 11.60 4.63 8.95
C VAL A 107 11.47 5.87 9.84
N ILE A 108 10.46 6.71 9.60
CA ILE A 108 10.27 8.02 10.25
C ILE A 108 9.17 8.05 11.32
N ARG A 109 8.52 6.91 11.56
CA ARG A 109 7.43 6.79 12.53
C ARG A 109 7.91 7.15 13.93
N ASN A 110 7.10 7.93 14.66
CA ASN A 110 7.40 8.42 16.01
C ASN A 110 8.72 9.23 16.14
N ALA A 111 9.23 9.76 15.03
CA ALA A 111 10.43 10.59 15.02
C ALA A 111 10.21 11.91 15.79
N SER A 112 11.10 12.21 16.73
CA SER A 112 11.24 13.55 17.31
C SER A 112 12.26 14.41 16.55
N LEU A 113 13.28 13.76 15.97
CA LEU A 113 14.29 14.40 15.15
C LEU A 113 14.62 13.50 13.95
N ILE A 114 14.59 14.09 12.76
CA ILE A 114 14.98 13.44 11.51
C ILE A 114 16.20 14.18 10.97
N THR A 115 17.31 13.47 10.79
CA THR A 115 18.55 13.98 10.19
C THR A 115 18.80 13.27 8.87
N VAL A 116 18.96 14.05 7.81
CA VAL A 116 19.32 13.58 6.49
C VAL A 116 20.81 13.82 6.27
N THR A 117 21.54 12.79 5.84
CA THR A 117 22.94 12.92 5.42
C THR A 117 23.05 12.70 3.92
N LEU A 118 23.58 13.68 3.21
CA LEU A 118 23.76 13.66 1.76
C LEU A 118 25.03 12.88 1.36
N ASN A 119 25.15 12.56 0.07
CA ASN A 119 26.31 11.86 -0.48
C ASN A 119 27.63 12.66 -0.36
N ASP A 120 27.54 13.99 -0.24
CA ASP A 120 28.68 14.89 -0.04
C ASP A 120 29.03 15.09 1.45
N GLY A 121 28.37 14.37 2.35
CA GLY A 121 28.62 14.39 3.79
C GLY A 121 27.88 15.49 4.56
N ARG A 122 27.15 16.39 3.89
CA ARG A 122 26.32 17.38 4.59
C ARG A 122 25.24 16.70 5.41
N ARG A 123 25.08 17.13 6.66
CA ARG A 123 24.02 16.68 7.58
C ARG A 123 23.01 17.79 7.79
N LEU A 124 21.74 17.49 7.55
CA LEU A 124 20.66 18.46 7.50
C LEU A 124 19.50 17.97 8.37
N LYS A 125 18.87 18.90 9.10
CA LYS A 125 17.59 18.60 9.75
C LYS A 125 16.51 18.53 8.68
N ALA A 126 15.73 17.46 8.69
CA ALA A 126 14.57 17.30 7.82
C ALA A 126 13.27 17.61 8.56
N LYS A 127 12.27 18.11 7.83
CA LYS A 127 10.89 18.26 8.28
C LYS A 127 10.04 17.20 7.60
N LEU A 128 9.15 16.55 8.37
CA LEU A 128 8.11 15.69 7.81
C LEU A 128 7.05 16.56 7.14
N ILE A 129 6.80 16.34 5.86
CA ILE A 129 5.66 16.94 5.14
C ILE A 129 4.40 16.13 5.45
N GLY A 130 4.50 14.80 5.37
CA GLY A 130 3.42 13.86 5.65
C GLY A 130 3.91 12.43 5.48
N GLY A 131 3.18 11.50 6.09
CA GLY A 131 3.43 10.07 6.00
C GLY A 131 2.12 9.33 5.74
N ASP A 132 2.23 8.18 5.12
CA ASP A 132 1.13 7.28 4.86
C ASP A 132 1.51 5.84 5.21
N SER A 133 0.92 5.35 6.30
CA SER A 133 1.20 4.01 6.82
C SER A 133 0.59 2.89 5.98
N GLU A 134 -0.42 3.16 5.16
CA GLU A 134 -1.07 2.12 4.36
C GLU A 134 -0.25 1.73 3.13
N THR A 135 0.47 2.67 2.51
CA THR A 135 1.42 2.39 1.42
C THR A 135 2.87 2.38 1.90
N ASP A 136 3.11 2.70 3.17
CA ASP A 136 4.43 2.88 3.76
C ASP A 136 5.32 3.91 3.02
N ILE A 137 4.75 5.05 2.62
CA ILE A 137 5.48 6.15 1.98
C ILE A 137 5.41 7.39 2.87
N ALA A 138 6.55 8.05 3.05
CA ALA A 138 6.63 9.35 3.69
C ALA A 138 7.44 10.35 2.87
N VAL A 139 7.09 11.62 3.00
CA VAL A 139 7.75 12.73 2.31
C VAL A 139 8.42 13.64 3.33
N LEU A 140 9.71 13.85 3.13
CA LEU A 140 10.54 14.77 3.90
C LEU A 140 10.94 15.99 3.08
N LYS A 141 11.20 17.09 3.78
CA LYS A 141 11.73 18.33 3.23
C LYS A 141 13.03 18.70 3.92
N ILE A 142 14.04 19.03 3.13
CA ILE A 142 15.29 19.64 3.59
C ILE A 142 15.48 21.03 2.98
N ASP A 143 16.15 21.91 3.73
CA ASP A 143 16.49 23.26 3.32
C ASP A 143 17.97 23.30 2.90
N ALA A 144 18.25 22.95 1.65
CA ALA A 144 19.59 22.94 1.08
C ALA A 144 19.61 23.23 -0.43
N LYS A 145 20.76 23.68 -0.93
CA LYS A 145 21.03 23.93 -2.37
C LYS A 145 22.00 22.89 -2.92
N ASN A 146 22.20 22.91 -4.24
CA ASN A 146 23.09 21.99 -4.96
C ASN A 146 22.75 20.52 -4.69
N LEU A 147 21.45 20.22 -4.60
CA LEU A 147 20.96 18.85 -4.50
C LEU A 147 20.98 18.21 -5.88
N LYS A 148 21.19 16.90 -5.89
CA LYS A 148 21.09 16.06 -7.08
C LYS A 148 19.91 15.11 -6.91
N SER A 149 19.30 14.79 -8.03
CA SER A 149 18.22 13.82 -8.14
C SER A 149 18.55 12.88 -9.30
N LEU A 150 17.71 11.87 -9.50
CA LEU A 150 17.87 10.87 -10.55
C LEU A 150 16.58 10.83 -11.38
N PRO A 151 16.63 10.42 -12.66
CA PRO A 151 15.44 10.37 -13.52
C PRO A 151 14.37 9.45 -12.93
N ILE A 152 13.13 9.91 -12.86
CA ILE A 152 12.01 9.06 -12.42
C ILE A 152 11.51 8.26 -13.63
N GLY A 153 11.53 6.94 -13.52
CA GLY A 153 11.05 6.02 -14.56
C GLY A 153 9.54 5.79 -14.50
N ASP A 154 9.11 4.73 -15.18
CA ASP A 154 7.72 4.28 -15.22
C ASP A 154 7.64 2.81 -14.77
N SER A 155 7.12 2.57 -13.57
CA SER A 155 7.06 1.22 -13.01
C SER A 155 6.05 0.31 -13.71
N ASP A 156 5.10 0.86 -14.47
CA ASP A 156 4.12 0.03 -15.21
C ASP A 156 4.75 -0.66 -16.44
N LYS A 157 5.95 -0.22 -16.85
CA LYS A 157 6.76 -0.84 -17.91
C LYS A 157 7.78 -1.85 -17.38
N ALA A 158 7.85 -2.04 -16.07
CA ALA A 158 8.79 -2.97 -15.46
C ALA A 158 8.38 -4.42 -15.76
N GLU A 159 9.31 -5.22 -16.27
CA GLU A 159 9.07 -6.62 -16.63
C GLU A 159 9.91 -7.58 -15.79
N VAL A 160 9.38 -8.79 -15.57
CA VAL A 160 10.13 -9.84 -14.89
C VAL A 160 11.36 -10.21 -15.73
N GLY A 161 12.54 -10.20 -15.10
CA GLY A 161 13.82 -10.41 -15.76
C GLY A 161 14.62 -9.12 -16.02
N ASP A 162 14.01 -7.94 -15.89
CA ASP A 162 14.74 -6.68 -16.00
C ASP A 162 15.81 -6.56 -14.92
N PHE A 163 17.01 -6.12 -15.32
CA PHE A 163 18.10 -5.86 -14.38
C PHE A 163 17.83 -4.61 -13.53
N VAL A 164 18.08 -4.74 -12.24
CA VAL A 164 17.87 -3.69 -11.25
C VAL A 164 19.03 -3.57 -10.28
N VAL A 165 19.18 -2.37 -9.71
CA VAL A 165 20.09 -2.11 -8.61
C VAL A 165 19.31 -1.49 -7.45
N ALA A 166 19.41 -2.09 -6.27
CA ALA A 166 18.95 -1.49 -5.04
C ALA A 166 20.08 -0.65 -4.43
N ILE A 167 19.79 0.60 -4.10
CA ILE A 167 20.75 1.58 -3.57
C ILE A 167 20.23 2.10 -2.23
N GLY A 168 21.07 2.02 -1.20
CA GLY A 168 20.75 2.51 0.14
C GLY A 168 21.95 2.50 1.07
N ASN A 169 21.69 2.62 2.37
CA ASN A 169 22.70 2.60 3.43
C ASN A 169 22.41 1.49 4.45
N PRO A 170 22.64 0.21 4.11
CA PRO A 170 22.42 -0.89 5.03
C PRO A 170 23.30 -0.72 6.28
N PHE A 171 22.69 -0.98 7.45
CA PHE A 171 23.33 -0.96 8.78
C PHE A 171 24.04 0.34 9.18
N GLY A 172 23.83 1.44 8.45
CA GLY A 172 24.53 2.69 8.74
C GLY A 172 26.05 2.62 8.52
N LEU A 173 26.54 1.66 7.72
CA LEU A 173 27.98 1.47 7.44
C LEU A 173 28.62 2.73 6.86
N ASN A 174 27.82 3.59 6.22
CA ASN A 174 28.20 4.89 5.73
C ASN A 174 28.09 5.99 6.81
N SER A 175 28.98 5.96 7.81
CA SER A 175 28.98 6.96 8.90
C SER A 175 29.16 8.42 8.41
N PHE A 176 29.75 8.61 7.23
CA PHE A 176 30.09 9.93 6.67
C PHE A 176 29.27 10.34 5.44
N GLY A 177 28.30 9.53 4.99
CA GLY A 177 27.45 9.83 3.83
C GLY A 177 28.06 9.53 2.45
N ASN A 178 29.37 9.33 2.32
CA ASN A 178 30.06 9.19 1.03
C ASN A 178 30.11 7.77 0.41
N SER A 179 29.64 6.74 1.10
CA SER A 179 29.68 5.34 0.64
C SER A 179 28.33 4.64 0.73
N GLN A 180 27.38 4.99 -0.14
CA GLN A 180 26.13 4.22 -0.31
C GLN A 180 26.46 2.79 -0.81
N THR A 181 25.62 1.83 -0.44
CA THR A 181 25.72 0.45 -0.91
C THR A 181 24.80 0.24 -2.10
N ALA A 182 25.29 -0.41 -3.14
CA ALA A 182 24.51 -0.88 -4.27
C ALA A 182 24.54 -2.42 -4.31
N THR A 183 23.38 -3.02 -4.52
CA THR A 183 23.21 -4.47 -4.71
C THR A 183 22.46 -4.72 -6.01
N PHE A 184 22.87 -5.74 -6.75
CA PHE A 184 22.38 -6.04 -8.10
C PHE A 184 21.50 -7.28 -8.09
N GLY A 185 20.48 -7.28 -8.94
CA GLY A 185 19.60 -8.41 -9.18
C GLY A 185 18.70 -8.16 -10.39
N ILE A 186 17.60 -8.87 -10.44
CA ILE A 186 16.53 -8.72 -11.42
C ILE A 186 15.19 -8.43 -10.75
N ILE A 187 14.21 -8.02 -11.54
CA ILE A 187 12.81 -8.09 -11.14
C ILE A 187 12.38 -9.56 -11.17
N SER A 188 12.04 -10.10 -10.00
CA SER A 188 11.59 -11.49 -9.85
C SER A 188 10.08 -11.64 -10.06
N ALA A 189 9.30 -10.61 -9.73
CA ALA A 189 7.85 -10.56 -9.95
C ALA A 189 7.37 -9.10 -9.90
N THR A 190 6.24 -8.80 -10.53
CA THR A 190 5.56 -7.51 -10.42
C THR A 190 4.18 -7.69 -9.79
N LYS A 191 3.61 -6.58 -9.29
CA LYS A 191 2.24 -6.53 -8.75
C LYS A 191 1.98 -7.51 -7.59
N ARG A 192 3.02 -7.82 -6.80
CA ARG A 192 2.90 -8.67 -5.61
C ARG A 192 1.96 -8.00 -4.60
N SER A 193 0.98 -8.77 -4.17
CA SER A 193 -0.07 -8.37 -3.23
C SER A 193 -0.35 -9.55 -2.30
N ASP A 194 -1.23 -9.35 -1.33
CA ASP A 194 -1.68 -10.37 -0.37
C ASP A 194 -0.54 -10.90 0.52
N LEU A 195 0.51 -10.09 0.71
CA LEU A 195 1.61 -10.37 1.62
C LEU A 195 1.26 -10.01 3.06
N ASN A 196 0.23 -9.17 3.25
CA ASN A 196 -0.20 -8.61 4.54
C ASN A 196 0.95 -7.92 5.30
N ILE A 197 1.88 -7.32 4.54
CA ILE A 197 2.95 -6.47 5.07
C ILE A 197 2.40 -5.06 5.23
N GLU A 198 1.67 -4.57 4.23
CA GLU A 198 1.09 -3.22 4.21
C GLU A 198 -0.41 -3.23 3.89
N GLY A 199 -1.09 -2.12 4.17
CA GLY A 199 -2.52 -1.96 3.92
C GLY A 199 -2.88 -1.92 2.42
N VAL A 200 -2.03 -1.31 1.59
CA VAL A 200 -2.16 -1.19 0.13
C VAL A 200 -0.89 -1.69 -0.53
N GLU A 201 -0.98 -2.83 -1.22
CA GLU A 201 0.17 -3.53 -1.77
C GLU A 201 0.11 -3.60 -3.30
N ASN A 202 1.28 -3.46 -3.94
CA ASN A 202 1.48 -3.65 -5.38
C ASN A 202 2.98 -3.83 -5.68
N PHE A 203 3.70 -4.58 -4.85
CA PHE A 203 5.16 -4.56 -4.81
C PHE A 203 5.81 -5.08 -6.10
N ILE A 204 6.97 -4.49 -6.41
CA ILE A 204 7.99 -5.09 -7.26
C ILE A 204 8.81 -6.02 -6.36
N GLN A 205 8.92 -7.29 -6.74
CA GLN A 205 9.81 -8.24 -6.08
C GLN A 205 11.15 -8.27 -6.79
N THR A 206 12.24 -8.31 -6.04
CA THR A 206 13.61 -8.46 -6.56
C THR A 206 14.43 -9.40 -5.70
N ASP A 207 15.42 -10.04 -6.33
CA ASP A 207 16.47 -10.80 -5.66
C ASP A 207 17.71 -9.95 -5.36
N ALA A 208 17.74 -8.67 -5.79
CA ALA A 208 18.74 -7.72 -5.34
C ALA A 208 18.72 -7.63 -3.81
N ALA A 209 19.90 -7.69 -3.19
CA ALA A 209 19.99 -7.79 -1.74
C ALA A 209 19.47 -6.52 -1.04
N ILE A 210 18.27 -6.60 -0.47
CA ILE A 210 17.66 -5.61 0.42
C ILE A 210 17.83 -6.10 1.86
N ASN A 211 18.29 -5.22 2.75
CA ASN A 211 18.59 -5.48 4.16
C ASN A 211 18.21 -4.24 5.00
N PRO A 212 18.07 -4.35 6.33
CA PRO A 212 17.83 -3.21 7.20
C PRO A 212 18.78 -2.04 6.91
N GLY A 213 18.21 -0.84 6.72
CA GLY A 213 18.91 0.38 6.29
C GLY A 213 18.77 0.70 4.79
N ASN A 214 18.41 -0.27 3.95
CA ASN A 214 18.03 0.00 2.54
C ASN A 214 16.60 0.53 2.40
N SER A 215 15.73 0.31 3.39
CA SER A 215 14.34 0.80 3.39
C SER A 215 14.29 2.31 3.18
N GLY A 216 13.46 2.76 2.26
CA GLY A 216 13.35 4.13 1.76
C GLY A 216 14.34 4.47 0.65
N GLY A 217 15.27 3.57 0.33
CA GLY A 217 16.26 3.70 -0.73
C GLY A 217 15.69 3.43 -2.13
N ALA A 218 16.52 3.59 -3.15
CA ALA A 218 16.10 3.49 -4.54
C ALA A 218 16.21 2.06 -5.07
N LEU A 219 15.22 1.64 -5.86
CA LEU A 219 15.36 0.56 -6.84
C LEU A 219 15.42 1.21 -8.22
N VAL A 220 16.54 1.04 -8.92
CA VAL A 220 16.76 1.64 -10.25
C VAL A 220 16.91 0.58 -11.33
N ASN A 221 16.42 0.89 -12.54
CA ASN A 221 16.63 0.03 -13.71
C ASN A 221 18.06 0.18 -14.28
N ALA A 222 18.40 -0.58 -15.32
CA ALA A 222 19.70 -0.53 -15.98
C ALA A 222 20.08 0.85 -16.57
N ALA A 223 19.09 1.72 -16.84
CA ALA A 223 19.30 3.10 -17.29
C ALA A 223 19.53 4.09 -16.13
N GLY A 224 19.37 3.66 -14.87
CA GLY A 224 19.52 4.48 -13.68
C GLY A 224 18.27 5.28 -13.33
N GLU A 225 17.12 4.91 -13.89
CA GLU A 225 15.84 5.54 -13.59
C GLU A 225 15.22 4.88 -12.35
N LEU A 226 14.63 5.68 -11.46
CA LEU A 226 13.93 5.19 -10.27
C LEU A 226 12.66 4.46 -10.71
N ILE A 227 12.55 3.18 -10.38
CA ILE A 227 11.37 2.36 -10.65
C ILE A 227 10.67 1.89 -9.38
N GLY A 228 11.30 2.02 -8.21
CA GLY A 228 10.65 1.75 -6.93
C GLY A 228 11.41 2.23 -5.71
N ILE A 229 10.75 2.14 -4.55
CA ILE A 229 11.29 2.48 -3.22
C ILE A 229 11.44 1.19 -2.42
N ASN A 230 12.68 0.81 -2.07
CA ASN A 230 12.95 -0.41 -1.30
C ASN A 230 12.24 -0.33 0.04
N THR A 231 11.53 -1.39 0.44
CA THR A 231 10.61 -1.33 1.59
C THR A 231 10.81 -2.48 2.56
N ALA A 232 10.56 -3.71 2.11
CA ALA A 232 10.49 -4.88 2.97
C ALA A 232 11.26 -6.08 2.39
N ILE A 233 11.44 -7.10 3.22
CA ILE A 233 11.92 -8.43 2.84
C ILE A 233 11.03 -9.48 3.49
N ILE A 234 10.95 -10.66 2.88
CA ILE A 234 10.48 -11.85 3.59
C ILE A 234 11.71 -12.65 4.00
N SER A 235 11.89 -12.84 5.31
CA SER A 235 13.04 -13.57 5.84
C SER A 235 12.71 -14.27 7.16
N PRO A 236 13.08 -15.55 7.33
CA PRO A 236 12.91 -16.25 8.60
C PRO A 236 13.82 -15.72 9.72
N TYR A 237 14.97 -15.12 9.40
CA TYR A 237 15.98 -14.68 10.37
C TYR A 237 16.31 -13.18 10.28
N GLY A 238 15.53 -12.40 9.53
CA GLY A 238 15.70 -10.94 9.41
C GLY A 238 16.81 -10.47 8.45
N GLY A 239 17.50 -11.39 7.76
CA GLY A 239 18.49 -11.09 6.72
C GLY A 239 17.98 -11.39 5.31
N ASN A 240 18.56 -10.77 4.28
CA ASN A 240 18.20 -11.07 2.89
C ASN A 240 18.37 -12.56 2.53
N VAL A 241 17.36 -13.14 1.88
CA VAL A 241 17.37 -14.51 1.34
C VAL A 241 17.03 -14.54 -0.16
N GLY A 242 17.24 -13.42 -0.87
CA GLY A 242 16.86 -13.25 -2.28
C GLY A 242 15.38 -12.90 -2.51
N ILE A 243 14.66 -12.44 -1.48
CA ILE A 243 13.27 -11.99 -1.59
C ILE A 243 13.12 -10.61 -0.96
N GLY A 244 13.25 -9.58 -1.78
CA GLY A 244 13.05 -8.18 -1.41
C GLY A 244 11.87 -7.55 -2.16
N PHE A 245 11.29 -6.50 -1.56
CA PHE A 245 10.13 -5.79 -2.08
C PHE A 245 10.38 -4.28 -2.16
N ALA A 246 9.93 -3.69 -3.26
CA ALA A 246 9.92 -2.25 -3.47
C ALA A 246 8.52 -1.75 -3.88
N ILE A 247 8.13 -0.60 -3.36
CA ILE A 247 6.90 0.10 -3.77
C ILE A 247 7.13 0.69 -5.16
N PRO A 248 6.26 0.43 -6.16
CA PRO A 248 6.42 0.96 -7.51
C PRO A 248 6.47 2.49 -7.52
N ILE A 249 7.31 3.07 -8.37
CA ILE A 249 7.51 4.53 -8.37
C ILE A 249 6.25 5.30 -8.78
N ASN A 250 5.38 4.74 -9.64
CA ASN A 250 4.14 5.41 -10.04
C ASN A 250 3.23 5.60 -8.81
N MET A 251 3.09 4.57 -7.99
CA MET A 251 2.36 4.64 -6.71
C MET A 251 3.01 5.63 -5.74
N ALA A 252 4.34 5.51 -5.51
CA ALA A 252 5.04 6.37 -4.57
C ALA A 252 4.97 7.86 -4.97
N LYS A 253 4.99 8.14 -6.28
CA LYS A 253 4.85 9.49 -6.83
C LYS A 253 3.45 10.06 -6.59
N ASP A 254 2.40 9.29 -6.84
CA ASP A 254 1.02 9.73 -6.61
C ASP A 254 0.76 10.02 -5.13
N VAL A 255 1.24 9.12 -4.26
CA VAL A 255 1.20 9.32 -2.80
C VAL A 255 1.97 10.58 -2.40
N ALA A 256 3.22 10.73 -2.86
CA ALA A 256 4.05 11.87 -2.50
C ALA A 256 3.44 13.20 -2.96
N GLN A 257 2.85 13.26 -4.15
CA GLN A 257 2.17 14.46 -4.65
C GLN A 257 0.97 14.84 -3.76
N GLN A 258 0.18 13.85 -3.31
CA GLN A 258 -0.92 14.11 -2.39
C GLN A 258 -0.42 14.60 -1.04
N LEU A 259 0.63 13.97 -0.48
CA LEU A 259 1.24 14.39 0.78
C LEU A 259 1.81 15.81 0.69
N ILE A 260 2.47 16.17 -0.40
CA ILE A 260 3.00 17.53 -0.64
C ILE A 260 1.86 18.55 -0.70
N LYS A 261 0.77 18.22 -1.40
CA LYS A 261 -0.32 19.17 -1.63
C LYS A 261 -1.23 19.34 -0.41
N TYR A 262 -1.42 18.31 0.40
CA TYR A 262 -2.46 18.28 1.42
C TYR A 262 -1.97 17.90 2.83
N GLY A 263 -0.72 17.45 2.98
CA GLY A 263 -0.14 16.99 4.25
C GLY A 263 -0.55 15.58 4.68
N SER A 264 -1.63 15.01 4.11
CA SER A 264 -2.13 13.67 4.43
C SER A 264 -2.90 13.05 3.26
N ILE A 265 -2.99 11.72 3.24
CA ILE A 265 -3.86 10.98 2.31
C ILE A 265 -5.24 10.82 2.94
N HIS A 266 -6.28 11.20 2.17
CA HIS A 266 -7.67 10.93 2.51
C HIS A 266 -8.21 9.90 1.55
N ARG A 267 -8.06 8.61 1.92
CA ARG A 267 -8.58 7.49 1.14
C ARG A 267 -10.09 7.46 1.16
N GLY A 268 -10.68 7.25 -0.01
CA GLY A 268 -12.11 7.07 -0.09
C GLY A 268 -12.51 5.60 -0.19
N LEU A 269 -13.79 5.36 0.11
CA LEU A 269 -14.47 4.08 0.03
C LEU A 269 -15.38 4.06 -1.21
N MET A 270 -15.40 2.92 -1.89
CA MET A 270 -16.36 2.63 -2.96
C MET A 270 -17.53 1.75 -2.47
N GLY A 271 -17.29 0.91 -1.47
CA GLY A 271 -18.28 0.01 -0.86
C GLY A 271 -18.56 -1.24 -1.68
N ILE A 272 -17.50 -1.87 -2.19
CA ILE A 272 -17.57 -3.07 -3.00
C ILE A 272 -16.63 -4.14 -2.44
N PHE A 273 -17.00 -5.40 -2.63
CA PHE A 273 -16.12 -6.53 -2.49
C PHE A 273 -15.86 -7.11 -3.88
N VAL A 274 -14.59 -7.41 -4.13
CA VAL A 274 -14.14 -8.01 -5.39
C VAL A 274 -13.42 -9.31 -5.12
N GLN A 275 -13.48 -10.21 -6.08
CA GLN A 275 -12.79 -11.49 -6.07
C GLN A 275 -11.99 -11.65 -7.36
N HIS A 276 -10.93 -12.46 -7.31
CA HIS A 276 -10.16 -12.81 -8.50
C HIS A 276 -11.03 -13.60 -9.48
N LEU A 277 -11.01 -13.22 -10.75
CA LEU A 277 -11.68 -13.97 -11.81
C LEU A 277 -10.75 -15.07 -12.30
N THR A 278 -10.94 -16.29 -11.79
CA THR A 278 -10.20 -17.46 -12.29
C THR A 278 -10.74 -17.90 -13.66
N PRO A 279 -9.96 -18.63 -14.47
CA PRO A 279 -10.42 -19.14 -15.76
C PRO A 279 -11.72 -19.96 -15.66
N GLU A 280 -11.84 -20.81 -14.64
CA GLU A 280 -13.03 -21.65 -14.40
C GLU A 280 -14.26 -20.80 -14.04
N LEU A 281 -14.06 -19.74 -13.25
CA LEU A 281 -15.13 -18.81 -12.89
C LEU A 281 -15.56 -17.97 -14.11
N ALA A 282 -14.61 -17.54 -14.94
CA ALA A 282 -14.90 -16.82 -16.18
C ALA A 282 -15.78 -17.67 -17.12
N GLN A 283 -15.40 -18.94 -17.34
CA GLN A 283 -16.18 -19.88 -18.14
C GLN A 283 -17.57 -20.13 -17.56
N ALA A 284 -17.68 -20.33 -16.25
CA ALA A 284 -18.97 -20.53 -15.57
C ALA A 284 -19.91 -19.32 -15.70
N MET A 285 -19.36 -18.12 -15.90
CA MET A 285 -20.11 -16.89 -16.12
C MET A 285 -20.36 -16.57 -17.60
N GLY A 286 -19.93 -17.43 -18.53
CA GLY A 286 -20.13 -17.25 -19.97
C GLY A 286 -19.07 -16.39 -20.66
N TYR A 287 -17.91 -16.21 -20.05
CA TYR A 287 -16.76 -15.51 -20.63
C TYR A 287 -15.70 -16.48 -21.14
N SER A 288 -14.77 -15.99 -21.96
CA SER A 288 -13.65 -16.79 -22.41
C SER A 288 -12.71 -17.14 -21.25
N GLU A 289 -12.00 -18.25 -21.36
CA GLU A 289 -11.07 -18.75 -20.32
C GLU A 289 -9.94 -17.76 -20.01
N ASP A 290 -9.53 -16.98 -21.01
CA ASP A 290 -8.50 -15.95 -20.93
C ASP A 290 -9.05 -14.57 -20.52
N PHE A 291 -10.36 -14.45 -20.25
CA PHE A 291 -10.95 -13.19 -19.84
C PHE A 291 -10.45 -12.78 -18.45
N GLN A 292 -9.97 -11.55 -18.34
CA GLN A 292 -9.36 -11.02 -17.12
C GLN A 292 -10.12 -9.83 -16.57
N GLY A 293 -10.11 -9.70 -15.25
CA GLY A 293 -10.74 -8.59 -14.55
C GLY A 293 -10.90 -8.88 -13.06
N ALA A 294 -11.72 -8.06 -12.41
CA ALA A 294 -12.11 -8.24 -11.02
C ALA A 294 -13.63 -8.41 -10.94
N ILE A 295 -14.08 -9.59 -10.52
CA ILE A 295 -15.51 -9.84 -10.34
C ILE A 295 -16.00 -9.18 -9.06
N VAL A 296 -17.13 -8.47 -9.13
CA VAL A 296 -17.81 -7.87 -7.99
C VAL A 296 -18.63 -8.95 -7.29
N SER A 297 -18.22 -9.35 -6.09
CA SER A 297 -18.94 -10.35 -5.29
C SER A 297 -20.06 -9.74 -4.45
N GLN A 298 -19.88 -8.49 -4.01
CA GLN A 298 -20.88 -7.77 -3.23
C GLN A 298 -20.78 -6.27 -3.47
N VAL A 299 -21.93 -5.60 -3.45
CA VAL A 299 -22.05 -4.14 -3.40
C VAL A 299 -22.77 -3.81 -2.10
N ASN A 300 -22.15 -2.98 -1.27
CA ASN A 300 -22.74 -2.57 0.00
C ASN A 300 -23.95 -1.66 -0.23
N GLN A 301 -24.97 -1.83 0.60
CA GLN A 301 -26.14 -0.96 0.60
C GLN A 301 -25.74 0.49 0.92
N ASP A 302 -26.39 1.46 0.27
CA ASP A 302 -26.17 2.91 0.39
C ASP A 302 -24.76 3.39 0.02
N SER A 303 -23.95 2.53 -0.59
CA SER A 303 -22.58 2.82 -1.01
C SER A 303 -22.50 3.67 -2.29
N PRO A 304 -21.35 4.31 -2.56
CA PRO A 304 -21.10 4.94 -3.85
C PRO A 304 -21.27 4.01 -5.06
N ALA A 305 -20.84 2.76 -4.95
CA ALA A 305 -20.98 1.78 -6.03
C ALA A 305 -22.43 1.42 -6.33
N GLU A 306 -23.27 1.22 -5.30
CA GLU A 306 -24.69 0.97 -5.49
C GLU A 306 -25.36 2.16 -6.20
N LYS A 307 -25.05 3.39 -5.76
CA LYS A 307 -25.56 4.62 -6.36
C LYS A 307 -25.11 4.80 -7.81
N ALA A 308 -23.91 4.34 -8.15
CA ALA A 308 -23.41 4.32 -9.52
C ALA A 308 -24.07 3.22 -10.38
N GLY A 309 -24.79 2.28 -9.79
CA GLY A 309 -25.46 1.18 -10.48
C GLY A 309 -24.58 -0.06 -10.68
N LEU A 310 -23.50 -0.20 -9.90
CA LEU A 310 -22.69 -1.42 -9.85
C LEU A 310 -23.50 -2.55 -9.20
N LYS A 311 -23.30 -3.79 -9.66
CA LYS A 311 -24.04 -4.96 -9.19
C LYS A 311 -23.12 -6.15 -8.93
N PRO A 312 -23.49 -7.05 -8.01
CA PRO A 312 -22.85 -8.36 -7.92
C PRO A 312 -22.90 -9.09 -9.28
N GLY A 313 -21.78 -9.72 -9.66
CA GLY A 313 -21.60 -10.38 -10.95
C GLY A 313 -21.01 -9.51 -12.04
N ASP A 314 -20.89 -8.19 -11.84
CA ASP A 314 -20.13 -7.33 -12.76
C ASP A 314 -18.65 -7.70 -12.77
N ILE A 315 -17.99 -7.64 -13.92
CA ILE A 315 -16.53 -7.79 -14.02
C ILE A 315 -15.91 -6.44 -14.36
N ILE A 316 -15.17 -5.87 -13.41
CA ILE A 316 -14.43 -4.62 -13.61
C ILE A 316 -13.20 -4.91 -14.48
N THR A 317 -13.09 -4.19 -15.60
CA THR A 317 -11.99 -4.31 -16.57
C THR A 317 -11.09 -3.08 -16.59
N GLN A 318 -11.57 -1.93 -16.12
CA GLN A 318 -10.78 -0.70 -16.03
C GLN A 318 -11.33 0.26 -14.97
N ILE A 319 -10.44 0.95 -14.27
CA ILE A 319 -10.78 2.08 -13.39
C ILE A 319 -9.93 3.27 -13.81
N ASN A 320 -10.57 4.37 -14.18
CA ASN A 320 -9.94 5.53 -14.81
C ASN A 320 -9.08 5.10 -16.00
N ASP A 321 -7.77 5.31 -15.94
CA ASP A 321 -6.81 4.92 -16.98
C ASP A 321 -6.11 3.59 -16.68
N THR A 322 -6.40 2.97 -15.54
CA THR A 322 -5.77 1.72 -15.09
C THR A 322 -6.58 0.51 -15.53
N LYS A 323 -6.01 -0.30 -16.44
CA LYS A 323 -6.56 -1.60 -16.80
C LYS A 323 -6.52 -2.55 -15.60
N ILE A 324 -7.65 -3.20 -15.32
CA ILE A 324 -7.80 -4.18 -14.25
C ILE A 324 -7.78 -5.57 -14.87
N THR A 325 -6.78 -6.35 -14.48
CA THR A 325 -6.59 -7.76 -14.86
C THR A 325 -6.73 -8.69 -13.65
N GLN A 326 -6.66 -8.15 -12.43
CA GLN A 326 -6.78 -8.90 -11.18
C GLN A 326 -7.46 -8.09 -10.08
N ALA A 327 -8.12 -8.77 -9.15
CA ALA A 327 -8.90 -8.14 -8.07
C ALA A 327 -8.08 -7.18 -7.18
N THR A 328 -6.83 -7.51 -6.87
CA THR A 328 -5.98 -6.70 -5.98
C THR A 328 -5.74 -5.29 -6.54
N GLN A 329 -5.71 -5.14 -7.87
CA GLN A 329 -5.57 -3.83 -8.51
C GLN A 329 -6.76 -2.91 -8.23
N VAL A 330 -7.97 -3.43 -8.01
CA VAL A 330 -9.13 -2.60 -7.64
C VAL A 330 -8.89 -1.90 -6.32
N LYS A 331 -8.43 -2.65 -5.30
CA LYS A 331 -8.11 -2.10 -3.97
C LYS A 331 -7.03 -1.03 -4.09
N THR A 332 -5.96 -1.31 -4.82
CA THR A 332 -4.83 -0.40 -4.98
C THR A 332 -5.23 0.88 -5.73
N THR A 333 -5.91 0.76 -6.87
CA THR A 333 -6.32 1.92 -7.67
C THR A 333 -7.32 2.79 -6.91
N ILE A 334 -8.37 2.20 -6.31
CA ILE A 334 -9.35 2.96 -5.52
C ILE A 334 -8.72 3.55 -4.26
N GLY A 335 -7.83 2.81 -3.61
CA GLY A 335 -7.14 3.23 -2.39
C GLY A 335 -6.21 4.44 -2.58
N LEU A 336 -5.81 4.74 -3.81
CA LEU A 336 -5.06 5.94 -4.17
C LEU A 336 -5.95 7.12 -4.59
N LEU A 337 -7.24 6.88 -4.85
CA LEU A 337 -8.19 7.94 -5.15
C LEU A 337 -8.54 8.73 -3.89
N ARG A 338 -8.56 10.05 -4.07
CA ARG A 338 -8.93 10.97 -2.99
C ARG A 338 -10.44 10.94 -2.78
N VAL A 339 -10.86 11.07 -1.52
CA VAL A 339 -12.26 11.40 -1.20
C VAL A 339 -12.78 12.56 -2.06
N GLY A 340 -13.97 12.36 -2.63
CA GLY A 340 -14.68 13.32 -3.47
C GLY A 340 -14.29 13.27 -4.94
N SER A 341 -13.27 12.51 -5.34
CA SER A 341 -12.98 12.31 -6.77
C SER A 341 -14.01 11.39 -7.42
N GLU A 342 -14.26 11.60 -8.71
CA GLU A 342 -15.01 10.69 -9.55
C GLU A 342 -14.09 9.56 -10.03
N ALA A 343 -14.59 8.33 -10.00
CA ALA A 343 -13.95 7.15 -10.54
C ALA A 343 -14.81 6.63 -11.70
N LYS A 344 -14.22 6.60 -12.90
CA LYS A 344 -14.82 6.01 -14.09
C LYS A 344 -14.51 4.52 -14.11
N ILE A 345 -15.52 3.68 -14.00
CA ILE A 345 -15.40 2.22 -13.90
C ILE A 345 -15.94 1.63 -15.20
N ALA A 346 -15.05 1.05 -16.03
CA ALA A 346 -15.47 0.22 -17.15
C ALA A 346 -15.60 -1.23 -16.68
N LEU A 347 -16.69 -1.87 -17.07
CA LEU A 347 -17.03 -3.21 -16.65
C LEU A 347 -17.77 -3.97 -17.74
N GLN A 348 -17.84 -5.28 -17.57
CA GLN A 348 -18.66 -6.18 -18.36
C GLN A 348 -19.81 -6.74 -17.52
N ARG A 349 -21.01 -6.72 -18.09
CA ARG A 349 -22.23 -7.29 -17.49
C ARG A 349 -23.01 -8.00 -18.57
N ASP A 350 -23.28 -9.29 -18.38
CA ASP A 350 -24.01 -10.13 -19.35
C ASP A 350 -23.46 -10.01 -20.78
N GLY A 351 -22.12 -9.98 -20.92
CA GLY A 351 -21.44 -9.83 -22.22
C GLY A 351 -21.44 -8.42 -22.82
N LYS A 352 -21.95 -7.40 -22.12
CA LYS A 352 -21.99 -6.01 -22.60
C LYS A 352 -21.02 -5.13 -21.84
N ASP A 353 -20.37 -4.22 -22.57
CA ASP A 353 -19.55 -3.17 -22.00
C ASP A 353 -20.42 -2.07 -21.39
N ILE A 354 -20.16 -1.74 -20.13
CA ILE A 354 -20.81 -0.67 -19.38
C ILE A 354 -19.74 0.22 -18.78
N THR A 355 -19.99 1.53 -18.77
CA THR A 355 -19.18 2.50 -18.03
C THR A 355 -20.05 3.17 -16.98
N LEU A 356 -19.62 3.10 -15.72
CA LEU A 356 -20.26 3.75 -14.59
C LEU A 356 -19.33 4.80 -13.99
N ASN A 357 -19.91 5.85 -13.41
CA ASN A 357 -19.17 6.85 -12.66
C ASN A 357 -19.60 6.80 -11.19
N ALA A 358 -18.63 6.64 -10.30
CA ALA A 358 -18.87 6.61 -8.87
C ALA A 358 -18.05 7.70 -8.17
N VAL A 359 -18.63 8.39 -7.18
CA VAL A 359 -17.92 9.40 -6.39
C VAL A 359 -17.40 8.76 -5.12
N VAL A 360 -16.08 8.71 -4.97
CA VAL A 360 -15.45 8.09 -3.80
C VAL A 360 -15.78 8.89 -2.54
N THR A 361 -16.28 8.24 -1.48
CA THR A 361 -16.69 8.93 -0.23
C THR A 361 -15.69 8.70 0.91
N ASP A 362 -15.64 9.62 1.87
CA ASP A 362 -14.89 9.39 3.12
C ASP A 362 -15.55 8.28 3.95
N ILE A 363 -14.75 7.36 4.51
CA ILE A 363 -15.22 6.22 5.31
C ILE A 363 -15.99 6.72 6.54
N LYS A 364 -15.41 7.63 7.33
CA LYS A 364 -16.03 8.14 8.57
C LYS A 364 -17.31 8.90 8.27
N LYS A 365 -17.31 9.72 7.22
CA LYS A 365 -18.49 10.46 6.78
C LYS A 365 -19.58 9.53 6.25
N HIS A 366 -19.20 8.44 5.59
CA HIS A 366 -20.16 7.42 5.14
C HIS A 366 -20.78 6.70 6.34
N GLU A 367 -19.96 6.26 7.30
CA GLU A 367 -20.44 5.64 8.53
C GLU A 367 -21.37 6.58 9.33
N GLN A 368 -21.00 7.85 9.47
CA GLN A 368 -21.87 8.86 10.10
C GLN A 368 -23.21 9.00 9.37
N ARG A 369 -23.21 8.92 8.03
CA ARG A 369 -24.45 8.97 7.23
C ARG A 369 -25.32 7.73 7.46
N LEU A 370 -24.72 6.54 7.54
CA LEU A 370 -25.42 5.29 7.83
C LEU A 370 -26.00 5.30 9.26
N GLN A 371 -25.24 5.80 10.22
CA GLN A 371 -25.73 6.02 11.58
C GLN A 371 -26.89 7.02 11.60
N ALA A 372 -26.78 8.13 10.87
CA ALA A 372 -27.85 9.13 10.83
C ALA A 372 -29.14 8.62 10.14
N SER A 373 -29.03 7.73 9.15
CA SER A 373 -30.20 7.13 8.49
C SER A 373 -30.86 6.02 9.30
N ASN A 374 -30.12 5.36 10.20
CA ASN A 374 -30.63 4.31 11.08
C ASN A 374 -30.07 4.44 12.53
N PRO A 375 -30.43 5.51 13.27
CA PRO A 375 -29.74 5.90 14.49
C PRO A 375 -29.82 4.86 15.61
N PHE A 376 -30.94 4.13 15.71
CA PHE A 376 -31.17 3.21 16.83
C PHE A 376 -30.72 1.78 16.54
N LEU A 377 -30.80 1.32 15.30
CA LEU A 377 -30.55 -0.07 14.93
C LEU A 377 -29.26 -0.28 14.12
N TYR A 378 -28.55 0.79 13.77
CA TYR A 378 -27.26 0.69 13.09
C TYR A 378 -26.28 -0.17 13.89
N GLY A 379 -25.54 -1.04 13.19
CA GLY A 379 -24.53 -1.91 13.80
C GLY A 379 -25.10 -3.11 14.56
N LEU A 380 -26.42 -3.35 14.52
CA LEU A 380 -27.05 -4.55 15.09
C LEU A 380 -27.33 -5.58 13.99
N ALA A 381 -26.92 -6.83 14.21
CA ALA A 381 -27.36 -7.98 13.44
C ALA A 381 -28.59 -8.58 14.13
N LEU A 382 -29.72 -8.59 13.42
CA LEU A 382 -31.03 -8.93 13.99
C LEU A 382 -31.66 -10.10 13.24
N LYS A 383 -32.30 -11.00 13.99
CA LYS A 383 -33.04 -12.15 13.44
C LYS A 383 -34.38 -12.29 14.15
N ASN A 384 -35.44 -12.66 13.42
CA ASN A 384 -36.70 -13.04 14.06
C ASN A 384 -36.48 -14.23 15.00
N PHE A 385 -37.13 -14.20 16.16
CA PHE A 385 -36.98 -15.19 17.19
C PHE A 385 -38.35 -15.63 17.69
N GLU A 386 -38.55 -16.94 17.74
CA GLU A 386 -39.74 -17.56 18.30
C GLU A 386 -39.32 -18.85 19.00
N GLN A 387 -39.54 -18.93 20.31
CA GLN A 387 -39.13 -20.08 21.11
C GLN A 387 -39.89 -20.14 22.43
N ASP A 388 -40.21 -21.37 22.86
CA ASP A 388 -40.65 -21.63 24.24
C ASP A 388 -39.47 -21.66 25.20
N THR A 389 -39.58 -20.91 26.30
CA THR A 389 -38.58 -20.88 27.37
C THR A 389 -39.21 -21.21 28.72
N PRO A 390 -38.49 -21.91 29.62
CA PRO A 390 -39.01 -22.21 30.95
C PRO A 390 -39.39 -20.96 31.77
N SER A 391 -38.62 -19.88 31.61
CA SER A 391 -38.77 -18.67 32.44
C SER A 391 -39.82 -17.69 31.91
N HIS A 392 -40.09 -17.68 30.60
CA HIS A 392 -40.95 -16.66 29.97
C HIS A 392 -42.07 -17.24 29.11
N GLY A 393 -42.21 -18.57 29.05
CA GLY A 393 -43.19 -19.24 28.20
C GLY A 393 -42.86 -19.06 26.72
N HIS A 394 -43.91 -18.96 25.89
CA HIS A 394 -43.78 -18.75 24.45
C HIS A 394 -43.36 -17.31 24.14
N ILE A 395 -42.13 -17.11 23.66
CA ILE A 395 -41.60 -15.80 23.28
C ILE A 395 -41.66 -15.63 21.77
N ILE A 396 -42.19 -14.50 21.32
CA ILE A 396 -42.05 -13.99 19.96
C ILE A 396 -41.32 -12.64 20.03
N GLY A 397 -40.27 -12.44 19.24
CA GLY A 397 -39.47 -11.21 19.27
C GLY A 397 -38.34 -11.17 18.24
N ILE A 398 -37.31 -10.37 18.53
CA ILE A 398 -36.12 -10.21 17.69
C ILE A 398 -34.87 -10.51 18.50
N GLN A 399 -34.11 -11.51 18.10
CA GLN A 399 -32.81 -11.80 18.67
C GLN A 399 -31.74 -10.85 18.13
N VAL A 400 -30.93 -10.31 19.03
CA VAL A 400 -29.67 -9.64 18.70
C VAL A 400 -28.61 -10.71 18.49
N VAL A 401 -28.30 -11.00 17.23
CA VAL A 401 -27.25 -11.96 16.85
C VAL A 401 -25.86 -11.37 17.09
N GLY A 402 -25.72 -10.07 16.85
CA GLY A 402 -24.46 -9.34 17.02
C GLY A 402 -24.72 -7.85 17.19
N ALA A 403 -23.77 -7.16 17.83
CA ALA A 403 -23.83 -5.73 18.05
C ALA A 403 -22.42 -5.14 17.98
N SER A 404 -22.24 -4.16 17.09
CA SER A 404 -20.98 -3.42 16.98
C SER A 404 -20.77 -2.52 18.19
N GLU A 405 -19.54 -2.46 18.73
CA GLU A 405 -19.21 -1.63 19.90
C GLU A 405 -19.44 -0.13 19.68
N ASN A 406 -19.32 0.32 18.43
CA ASN A 406 -19.59 1.70 18.06
C ASN A 406 -21.10 2.02 17.90
N SER A 407 -21.99 1.04 18.01
CA SER A 407 -23.44 1.24 17.82
C SER A 407 -24.09 1.98 18.99
N ALA A 408 -25.21 2.66 18.73
CA ALA A 408 -26.05 3.22 19.80
C ALA A 408 -26.61 2.12 20.70
N GLY A 409 -27.00 0.98 20.12
CA GLY A 409 -27.50 -0.17 20.87
C GLY A 409 -26.48 -0.71 21.88
N TRP A 410 -25.23 -0.92 21.48
CA TRP A 410 -24.18 -1.39 22.38
C TRP A 410 -23.94 -0.41 23.54
N ARG A 411 -23.85 0.89 23.24
CA ARG A 411 -23.69 1.96 24.24
C ARG A 411 -24.88 2.03 25.21
N ALA A 412 -26.08 1.72 24.75
CA ALA A 412 -27.29 1.62 25.57
C ALA A 412 -27.37 0.34 26.42
N GLY A 413 -26.45 -0.62 26.23
CA GLY A 413 -26.37 -1.86 26.99
C GLY A 413 -26.93 -3.10 26.30
N LEU A 414 -27.35 -3.03 25.03
CA LEU A 414 -27.71 -4.22 24.25
C LEU A 414 -26.49 -5.12 24.06
N ARG A 415 -26.69 -6.43 24.13
CA ARG A 415 -25.64 -7.43 23.93
C ARG A 415 -26.12 -8.55 22.99
N PRO A 416 -25.19 -9.22 22.28
CA PRO A 416 -25.51 -10.45 21.57
C PRO A 416 -26.20 -11.46 22.49
N GLY A 417 -27.26 -12.10 22.00
CA GLY A 417 -28.12 -13.00 22.76
C GLY A 417 -29.37 -12.37 23.36
N ASP A 418 -29.46 -11.03 23.45
CA ASP A 418 -30.68 -10.36 23.91
C ASP A 418 -31.86 -10.61 22.96
N ILE A 419 -33.06 -10.79 23.52
CA ILE A 419 -34.31 -10.89 22.74
C ILE A 419 -35.16 -9.65 22.95
N ILE A 420 -35.29 -8.81 21.92
CA ILE A 420 -36.15 -7.62 21.92
C ILE A 420 -37.61 -8.08 21.76
N ILE A 421 -38.45 -7.78 22.74
CA ILE A 421 -39.88 -8.17 22.75
C ILE A 421 -40.83 -6.98 22.56
N SER A 422 -40.38 -5.76 22.89
CA SER A 422 -41.13 -4.55 22.59
C SER A 422 -40.22 -3.35 22.33
N ALA A 423 -40.74 -2.40 21.55
CA ALA A 423 -40.11 -1.12 21.28
C ALA A 423 -41.13 0.00 21.48
N ASN A 424 -40.80 1.01 22.30
CA ASN A 424 -41.69 2.09 22.71
C ASN A 424 -43.08 1.61 23.17
N LYS A 425 -43.09 0.53 23.96
CA LYS A 425 -44.30 -0.14 24.49
C LYS A 425 -45.20 -0.76 23.42
N GLN A 426 -44.73 -0.87 22.18
CA GLN A 426 -45.38 -1.62 21.11
C GLN A 426 -44.70 -2.97 20.97
N GLN A 427 -45.49 -4.04 20.90
CA GLN A 427 -44.96 -5.37 20.67
C GLN A 427 -44.29 -5.45 19.30
N THR A 428 -43.11 -6.07 19.24
CA THR A 428 -42.33 -6.17 18.00
C THR A 428 -42.07 -7.64 17.69
N ASP A 429 -42.92 -8.22 16.85
CA ASP A 429 -42.87 -9.66 16.57
C ASP A 429 -41.83 -10.05 15.51
N ASN A 430 -41.24 -9.08 14.80
CA ASN A 430 -40.25 -9.32 13.75
C ASN A 430 -39.39 -8.08 13.48
N VAL A 431 -38.29 -8.27 12.76
CA VAL A 431 -37.33 -7.19 12.42
C VAL A 431 -38.02 -6.03 11.69
N LYS A 432 -39.00 -6.30 10.82
CA LYS A 432 -39.69 -5.26 10.04
C LYS A 432 -40.58 -4.38 10.92
N SER A 433 -41.25 -4.94 11.92
CA SER A 433 -42.04 -4.15 12.87
C SER A 433 -41.14 -3.30 13.77
N LEU A 434 -40.01 -3.84 14.24
CA LEU A 434 -39.01 -3.08 14.99
C LEU A 434 -38.44 -1.90 14.18
N GLN A 435 -38.06 -2.14 12.92
CA GLN A 435 -37.59 -1.07 12.01
C GLN A 435 -38.63 0.03 11.81
N LYS A 436 -39.91 -0.35 11.68
CA LYS A 436 -41.02 0.60 11.56
C LYS A 436 -41.20 1.44 12.83
N VAL A 437 -41.09 0.85 14.02
CA VAL A 437 -41.17 1.61 15.28
C VAL A 437 -39.98 2.56 15.41
N ALA A 438 -38.78 2.08 15.10
CA ALA A 438 -37.55 2.86 15.17
C ALA A 438 -37.54 4.06 14.21
N SER A 439 -38.04 3.90 12.97
CA SER A 439 -38.05 4.98 11.97
C SER A 439 -38.99 6.14 12.30
N LEU A 440 -39.95 5.93 13.20
CA LEU A 440 -40.84 6.98 13.70
C LEU A 440 -40.21 7.82 14.81
N GLN A 441 -39.09 7.40 15.37
CA GLN A 441 -38.43 8.08 16.47
C GLN A 441 -37.32 9.01 16.00
N LYS A 442 -37.07 10.07 16.78
CA LYS A 442 -36.02 11.06 16.49
C LYS A 442 -34.97 11.22 17.58
N GLN A 443 -35.34 10.97 18.84
CA GLN A 443 -34.47 11.22 19.99
C GLN A 443 -34.07 9.95 20.73
N GLN A 444 -35.01 9.02 20.91
CA GLN A 444 -34.75 7.82 21.69
C GLN A 444 -35.65 6.67 21.27
N LEU A 445 -35.16 5.44 21.47
CA LEU A 445 -35.91 4.20 21.32
C LEU A 445 -35.82 3.41 22.62
N LEU A 446 -36.95 3.27 23.31
CA LEU A 446 -37.08 2.43 24.50
C LEU A 446 -37.30 0.99 24.05
N LEU A 447 -36.40 0.09 24.41
CA LEU A 447 -36.50 -1.34 24.13
C LEU A 447 -36.76 -2.10 25.42
N GLN A 448 -37.61 -3.12 25.34
CA GLN A 448 -37.69 -4.16 26.36
C GLN A 448 -37.00 -5.42 25.83
N VAL A 449 -36.03 -5.92 26.59
CA VAL A 449 -35.23 -7.07 26.20
C VAL A 449 -35.27 -8.17 27.25
N LEU A 450 -35.21 -9.42 26.80
CA LEU A 450 -34.97 -10.59 27.64
C LEU A 450 -33.49 -10.95 27.57
N ARG A 451 -32.89 -11.19 28.74
CA ARG A 451 -31.50 -11.63 28.90
C ARG A 451 -31.45 -12.78 29.90
N GLY A 452 -31.32 -13.99 29.37
CA GLY A 452 -31.49 -15.21 30.17
C GLY A 452 -32.86 -15.23 30.86
N PRO A 453 -32.93 -15.46 32.19
CA PRO A 453 -34.20 -15.44 32.93
C PRO A 453 -34.72 -14.03 33.24
N GLY A 454 -33.92 -12.99 33.01
CA GLY A 454 -34.28 -11.60 33.34
C GLY A 454 -34.90 -10.83 32.17
N ALA A 455 -35.56 -9.72 32.49
CA ALA A 455 -36.03 -8.72 31.53
C ALA A 455 -35.51 -7.33 31.93
N LEU A 456 -35.17 -6.51 30.94
CA LEU A 456 -34.56 -5.19 31.11
C LEU A 456 -35.23 -4.19 30.17
N TYR A 457 -35.28 -2.93 30.59
CA TYR A 457 -35.57 -1.82 29.67
C TYR A 457 -34.27 -1.09 29.34
N LEU A 458 -34.02 -0.86 28.05
CA LEU A 458 -32.86 -0.14 27.55
C LEU A 458 -33.32 1.08 26.76
N LEU A 459 -32.62 2.20 26.92
CA LEU A 459 -32.91 3.44 26.20
C LEU A 459 -31.77 3.71 25.23
N VAL A 460 -32.06 3.57 23.93
CA VAL A 460 -31.10 3.85 22.86
C VAL A 460 -31.24 5.31 22.44
N VAL A 461 -30.13 6.05 22.42
CA VAL A 461 -30.05 7.50 22.12
C VAL A 461 -29.07 7.83 21.01
#